data_AF-A0A7C7DP51-F1
#
_entry.id   AF-A0A7C7DP51-F1
#
_cell.length_a   1.000
_cell.length_b   1.000
_cell.length_c   1.000
_cell.angle_alpha   90.00
_cell.angle_beta   90.00
_cell.angle_gamma   90.00
#
_symmetry.space_group_name_H-M   'P 1'
#
loop_
_entity.id
_entity.type
_entity.pdbx_description
1 polymer ?
#
loop_
_entity_poly.entity_id
_entity_poly.type
_entity_poly.pdbx_seq_one_letter_code
_entity_poly.pdbx_strand_id
1 'polypeptide(L)'
;MDWFSIVILVVLGFYAIGGLRAGLIRQVIGLFGIIVALVLAFRHFEAVGRAIAGYVAMDMALANVAGFSAIVIGVLLAASIIGHLWSRLARLAPISLLDSIGGAAFGLLKGLILVSIVLILLSALPFAGVRAAIDGSTVASGLLSIAPTFYARIERSLPADVPRLMISPEGIRLRRIDFSSLDGAKCVACGGRVRFTGIVRKGYANVPKFVCSRCGRTSDGCQTYQGFHLIYGECPVERAREGFRIDCKVWPNNRFVLPQGPCPVCGATLGRRTRS
;
A
#
# COMPACT_ATOMS: atom_id res chain seq x y z
N MET A 1 12.17 -18.72 -17.88
CA MET A 1 12.01 -17.86 -16.69
C MET A 1 12.52 -16.49 -17.05
N ASP A 2 11.77 -15.43 -16.73
CA ASP A 2 12.21 -14.06 -16.91
C ASP A 2 13.46 -13.76 -16.06
N TRP A 3 14.34 -12.87 -16.55
CA TRP A 3 15.60 -12.54 -15.88
C TRP A 3 15.35 -11.97 -14.48
N PHE A 4 14.22 -11.28 -14.27
CA PHE A 4 13.84 -10.68 -13.00
C PHE A 4 13.49 -11.74 -11.95
N SER A 5 12.76 -12.80 -12.32
CA SER A 5 12.50 -13.97 -11.47
C SER A 5 13.80 -14.65 -11.04
N ILE A 6 14.79 -14.77 -11.93
CA ILE A 6 16.10 -15.35 -11.60
C ILE A 6 16.79 -14.50 -10.53
N VAL A 7 16.80 -13.17 -10.69
CA VAL A 7 17.37 -12.26 -9.69
C VAL A 7 16.67 -12.42 -8.33
N ILE A 8 15.33 -12.47 -8.30
CA ILE A 8 14.58 -12.67 -7.06
C ILE A 8 14.95 -14.01 -6.40
N LEU A 9 14.99 -15.10 -7.17
CA LEU A 9 15.32 -16.43 -6.64
C LEU A 9 16.75 -16.49 -6.10
N VAL A 10 17.71 -15.83 -6.76
CA VAL A 10 19.10 -15.72 -6.27
C VAL A 10 19.15 -14.96 -4.95
N VAL A 11 18.42 -13.85 -4.83
CA VAL A 11 18.34 -13.08 -3.59
C VAL A 11 17.70 -13.91 -2.47
N LEU A 12 16.60 -14.62 -2.75
CA LEU A 12 15.96 -15.51 -1.78
C LEU A 12 16.89 -16.66 -1.35
N GLY A 13 17.60 -17.26 -2.29
CA GLY A 13 18.62 -18.27 -2.03
C GLY A 13 19.74 -17.75 -1.14
N PHE A 14 20.21 -16.52 -1.38
CA PHE A 14 21.19 -15.85 -0.52
C PHE A 14 20.69 -15.71 0.92
N TYR A 15 19.45 -15.27 1.12
CA TYR A 15 18.85 -15.17 2.45
C TYR A 15 18.66 -16.54 3.13
N ALA A 16 18.26 -17.57 2.38
CA ALA A 16 18.12 -18.93 2.90
C ALA A 16 19.46 -19.53 3.33
N ILE A 17 20.52 -19.38 2.52
CA ILE A 17 21.88 -19.85 2.83
C ILE A 17 22.46 -19.06 4.02
N GLY A 18 22.25 -17.74 4.05
CA GLY A 18 22.60 -16.91 5.21
C GLY A 18 21.86 -17.35 6.47
N GLY A 19 20.59 -17.76 6.33
CA GLY A 19 19.79 -18.41 7.36
C GLY A 19 20.42 -19.68 7.91
N LEU A 20 20.78 -20.59 7.02
CA LEU A 20 21.40 -21.87 7.34
C LEU A 20 22.70 -21.69 8.15
N ARG A 21 23.51 -20.68 7.82
CA ARG A 21 24.78 -20.38 8.50
C ARG A 21 24.62 -19.63 9.82
N ALA A 22 23.54 -18.88 9.98
CA ALA A 22 23.31 -18.01 11.13
C ALA A 22 22.61 -18.72 12.31
N GLY A 23 21.88 -19.80 12.04
CA GLY A 23 21.04 -20.50 13.02
C GLY A 23 19.67 -19.85 13.22
N LEU A 24 18.75 -20.57 13.88
CA LEU A 24 17.35 -20.18 14.07
C LEU A 24 17.22 -18.90 14.91
N ILE A 25 17.89 -18.87 16.07
CA ILE A 25 17.78 -17.79 17.05
C ILE A 25 18.14 -16.44 16.42
N ARG A 26 19.24 -16.40 15.67
CA ARG A 26 19.73 -15.16 15.04
C ARG A 26 18.76 -14.68 13.95
N GLN A 27 18.11 -15.58 13.22
CA GLN A 27 17.12 -15.21 12.20
C GLN A 27 15.81 -14.71 12.83
N VAL A 28 15.36 -15.30 13.94
CA VAL A 28 14.19 -14.81 14.68
C VAL A 28 14.42 -13.39 15.20
N ILE A 29 15.56 -13.11 15.82
CA ILE A 29 15.92 -11.74 16.26
C ILE A 29 15.98 -10.78 15.07
N GLY A 30 16.57 -11.22 13.96
CA GLY A 30 16.63 -10.44 12.73
C GLY A 30 15.25 -10.06 12.16
N LEU A 31 14.26 -10.94 12.29
CA LEU A 31 12.88 -10.66 11.89
C LEU A 31 12.21 -9.64 12.82
N PHE A 32 12.44 -9.73 14.13
CA PHE A 32 11.98 -8.67 15.05
C PHE A 32 12.57 -7.31 14.65
N GLY A 33 13.85 -7.26 14.26
CA GLY A 33 14.47 -6.04 13.74
C GLY A 33 13.75 -5.47 12.52
N ILE A 34 13.31 -6.32 11.59
CA ILE A 34 12.51 -5.89 10.43
C ILE A 34 11.15 -5.37 10.85
N ILE A 35 10.46 -6.04 11.79
CA ILE A 35 9.16 -5.58 12.28
C ILE A 35 9.29 -4.18 12.88
N VAL A 36 10.29 -3.96 13.74
CA VAL A 36 10.54 -2.63 14.34
C VAL A 36 10.87 -1.60 13.26
N ALA A 37 11.74 -1.95 12.30
CA ALA A 37 12.07 -1.07 11.17
C ALA A 37 10.84 -0.65 10.37
N LEU A 38 9.94 -1.59 10.06
CA LEU A 38 8.70 -1.33 9.35
C LEU A 38 7.75 -0.44 10.16
N VAL A 39 7.55 -0.73 11.44
CA VAL A 39 6.67 0.07 12.31
C VAL A 39 7.16 1.52 12.38
N LEU A 40 8.47 1.73 12.57
CA LEU A 40 9.06 3.06 12.58
C LEU A 40 8.95 3.74 11.21
N ALA A 41 9.22 3.01 10.13
CA ALA A 41 9.13 3.54 8.78
C ALA A 41 7.70 4.00 8.46
N PHE A 42 6.68 3.17 8.71
CA PHE A 42 5.27 3.55 8.50
C PHE A 42 4.81 4.74 9.33
N ARG A 43 5.41 4.96 10.51
CA ARG A 43 5.05 6.10 11.36
C ARG A 43 5.76 7.40 10.97
N HIS A 44 7.01 7.32 10.52
CA HIS A 44 7.88 8.50 10.38
C HIS A 44 8.28 8.82 8.94
N PHE A 45 7.90 8.01 7.94
CA PHE A 45 8.33 8.22 6.55
C PHE A 45 7.98 9.61 6.00
N GLU A 46 6.82 10.18 6.31
CA GLU A 46 6.42 11.52 5.83
C GLU A 46 7.25 12.65 6.47
N ALA A 47 7.62 12.49 7.75
CA ALA A 47 8.43 13.47 8.46
C ALA A 47 9.86 13.47 7.89
N VAL A 48 10.45 12.29 7.71
CA VAL A 48 11.78 12.13 7.11
C VAL A 48 11.76 12.52 5.63
N GLY A 49 10.71 12.15 4.90
CA GLY A 49 10.54 12.52 3.49
C GLY A 49 10.48 14.03 3.29
N ARG A 50 9.71 14.76 4.11
CA ARG A 50 9.69 16.23 4.07
C ARG A 50 11.05 16.85 4.38
N ALA A 51 11.80 16.29 5.34
CA ALA A 51 13.15 16.76 5.63
C ALA A 51 14.06 16.57 4.41
N ILE A 52 14.02 15.39 3.76
CA ILE A 52 14.79 15.10 2.54
C ILE A 52 14.42 16.05 1.40
N ALA A 53 13.12 16.27 1.17
CA ALA A 53 12.62 17.20 0.14
C ALA A 53 13.07 18.65 0.36
N GLY A 54 13.32 19.04 1.62
CA GLY A 54 13.86 20.36 1.95
C GLY A 54 15.32 20.55 1.52
N TYR A 55 16.10 19.47 1.41
CA TYR A 55 17.49 19.51 0.97
C TYR A 55 17.67 19.20 -0.52
N VAL A 56 16.77 18.38 -1.09
CA VAL A 56 16.82 17.94 -2.47
C VAL A 56 15.48 18.24 -3.11
N ALA A 57 15.47 19.12 -4.12
CA ALA A 57 14.27 19.46 -4.87
C ALA A 57 13.75 18.24 -5.65
N MET A 58 12.88 17.45 -5.02
CA MET A 58 12.25 16.27 -5.58
C MET A 58 10.75 16.23 -5.24
N ASP A 59 9.99 15.45 -6.01
CA ASP A 59 8.56 15.26 -5.76
C ASP A 59 8.31 14.59 -4.40
N MET A 60 7.20 14.95 -3.75
CA MET A 60 6.86 14.50 -2.40
C MET A 60 6.64 12.99 -2.33
N ALA A 61 6.14 12.36 -3.40
CA ALA A 61 5.99 10.91 -3.45
C ALA A 61 7.36 10.22 -3.41
N LEU A 62 8.32 10.73 -4.19
CA LEU A 62 9.69 10.23 -4.22
C LEU A 62 10.41 10.46 -2.89
N ALA A 63 10.18 11.63 -2.28
CA ALA A 63 10.72 11.97 -0.97
C ALA A 63 10.18 11.04 0.14
N ASN A 64 8.90 10.68 0.10
CA ASN A 64 8.29 9.74 1.04
C ASN A 64 8.86 8.32 0.88
N VAL A 65 9.09 7.86 -0.37
CA VAL A 65 9.77 6.59 -0.66
C VAL A 65 11.20 6.60 -0.12
N ALA A 66 11.93 7.71 -0.33
CA ALA A 66 13.27 7.90 0.20
C ALA A 66 13.29 7.90 1.74
N GLY A 67 12.34 8.60 2.38
CA GLY A 67 12.19 8.65 3.83
C GLY A 67 11.89 7.28 4.45
N PHE A 68 10.96 6.52 3.85
CA PHE A 68 10.68 5.15 4.25
C PHE A 68 11.95 4.28 4.15
N SER A 69 12.63 4.35 3.01
CA SER A 69 13.86 3.58 2.75
C SER A 69 14.97 3.93 3.74
N ALA A 70 15.17 5.21 4.02
CA ALA A 70 16.17 5.70 4.96
C ALA A 70 15.93 5.18 6.38
N ILE A 71 14.67 5.18 6.85
CA ILE A 71 14.32 4.63 8.17
C ILE A 71 14.57 3.13 8.21
N VAL A 72 14.09 2.36 7.21
CA VAL A 72 14.29 0.91 7.18
C VAL A 72 15.78 0.57 7.19
N ILE A 73 16.57 1.20 6.32
CA ILE A 73 18.02 0.98 6.25
C ILE A 73 18.68 1.38 7.57
N GLY A 74 18.37 2.55 8.12
CA GLY A 74 18.96 3.03 9.37
C GLY A 74 18.68 2.10 10.56
N VAL A 75 17.45 1.64 10.73
CA VAL A 75 17.06 0.73 11.81
C VAL A 75 17.71 -0.65 11.63
N LEU A 76 17.73 -1.18 10.41
CA LEU A 76 18.37 -2.48 10.14
C LEU A 76 19.89 -2.43 10.33
N LEU A 77 20.54 -1.32 9.96
CA LEU A 77 21.96 -1.11 10.23
C LEU A 77 22.23 -1.03 11.74
N ALA A 78 21.46 -0.23 12.47
CA ALA A 78 21.59 -0.14 13.93
C ALA A 78 21.40 -1.51 14.60
N ALA A 79 20.36 -2.26 14.22
CA ALA A 79 20.11 -3.61 14.72
C ALA A 79 21.26 -4.57 14.38
N SER A 80 21.85 -4.45 13.19
CA SER A 80 22.99 -5.29 12.77
C SER A 80 24.25 -4.97 13.57
N ILE A 81 24.52 -3.70 13.85
CA ILE A 81 25.66 -3.26 14.68
C ILE A 81 25.50 -3.79 16.11
N ILE A 82 24.32 -3.61 16.71
CA ILE A 82 23.99 -4.11 18.05
C ILE A 82 24.13 -5.65 18.09
N GLY A 83 23.58 -6.34 17.08
CA GLY A 83 23.68 -7.79 16.98
C GLY A 83 25.11 -8.30 16.83
N HIS A 84 25.95 -7.59 16.07
CA HIS A 84 27.37 -7.92 15.95
C HIS A 84 28.11 -7.74 17.27
N LEU A 85 27.88 -6.61 17.96
CA LEU A 85 28.50 -6.35 19.26
C LEU A 85 28.12 -7.42 20.29
N TRP A 86 26.84 -7.80 20.33
CA TRP A 86 26.35 -8.86 21.20
C TRP A 86 26.95 -10.23 20.85
N SER A 87 27.09 -10.52 19.56
CA SER A 87 27.62 -11.81 19.10
C SER A 87 29.08 -12.04 19.48
N ARG A 88 29.86 -10.98 19.73
CA ARG A 88 31.24 -11.10 20.23
C ARG A 88 31.31 -11.50 21.71
N LEU A 89 30.25 -11.25 22.47
CA LEU A 89 30.17 -11.56 23.91
C LEU A 89 29.57 -12.95 24.17
N ALA A 90 28.74 -13.44 23.25
CA ALA A 90 28.15 -14.76 23.34
C ALA A 90 29.17 -15.83 22.90
N ARG A 91 29.52 -16.76 23.81
CA ARG A 91 30.24 -17.99 23.44
C ARG A 91 29.35 -18.78 22.49
N LEU A 92 29.81 -19.01 21.26
CA LEU A 92 29.05 -19.71 20.23
C LEU A 92 28.81 -21.15 20.65
N ALA A 93 27.55 -21.50 20.90
CA ALA A 93 27.14 -22.90 21.00
C ALA A 93 27.27 -23.56 19.61
N PRO A 94 27.65 -24.84 19.54
CA PRO A 94 27.67 -25.57 18.27
C PRO A 94 26.28 -25.57 17.65
N ILE A 95 26.20 -25.13 16.40
CA ILE A 95 24.97 -25.04 15.63
C ILE A 95 24.52 -26.46 15.28
N SER A 96 23.36 -26.89 15.78
CA SER A 96 22.78 -28.18 15.43
C SER A 96 22.16 -28.15 14.03
N LEU A 97 22.06 -29.28 13.35
CA LEU A 97 21.42 -29.38 12.02
C LEU A 97 19.99 -28.83 12.04
N LEU A 98 19.25 -29.07 13.13
CA LEU A 98 17.89 -28.56 13.32
C LEU A 98 17.85 -27.03 13.45
N ASP A 99 18.83 -26.44 14.16
CA ASP A 99 18.99 -25.00 14.28
C ASP A 99 19.31 -24.36 12.91
N SER A 100 20.15 -25.01 12.10
CA SER A 100 20.46 -24.56 10.73
C SER A 100 19.23 -24.61 9.83
N ILE A 101 18.48 -25.72 9.80
CA ILE A 101 17.28 -25.87 8.96
C ILE A 101 16.23 -24.82 9.36
N GLY A 102 16.01 -24.63 10.67
CA GLY A 102 15.17 -23.55 11.18
C GLY A 102 15.66 -22.17 10.73
N GLY A 103 16.98 -21.93 10.83
CA GLY A 103 17.62 -20.73 10.32
C GLY A 103 17.37 -20.51 8.83
N ALA A 104 17.43 -21.55 7.99
CA ALA A 104 17.15 -21.44 6.55
C ALA A 104 15.69 -21.05 6.28
N ALA A 105 14.73 -21.66 6.99
CA ALA A 105 13.31 -21.35 6.85
C ALA A 105 13.01 -19.89 7.24
N PHE A 106 13.51 -19.44 8.40
CA PHE A 106 13.33 -18.06 8.84
C PHE A 106 14.13 -17.06 8.00
N GLY A 107 15.29 -17.45 7.48
CA GLY A 107 16.07 -16.69 6.51
C GLY A 107 15.31 -16.49 5.20
N LEU A 108 14.68 -17.55 4.67
CA LEU A 108 13.84 -17.45 3.48
C LEU A 108 12.63 -16.53 3.72
N LEU A 109 11.94 -16.67 4.85
CA LEU A 109 10.83 -15.79 5.25
C LEU A 109 11.28 -14.33 5.31
N LYS A 110 12.44 -14.07 5.92
CA LYS A 110 13.07 -12.75 5.96
C LYS A 110 13.35 -12.20 4.56
N GLY A 111 13.90 -13.02 3.67
CA GLY A 111 14.15 -12.66 2.28
C GLY A 111 12.86 -12.32 1.53
N LEU A 112 11.81 -13.12 1.71
CA LEU A 112 10.48 -12.88 1.14
C LEU A 112 9.92 -11.51 1.57
N ILE A 113 10.01 -11.17 2.85
CA ILE A 113 9.54 -9.87 3.38
C ILE A 113 10.34 -8.73 2.76
N LEU A 114 11.68 -8.80 2.78
CA LEU A 114 12.54 -7.74 2.27
C LEU A 114 12.39 -7.54 0.75
N VAL A 115 12.34 -8.62 -0.02
CA VAL A 115 12.09 -8.57 -1.47
C VAL A 115 10.71 -7.97 -1.73
N SER A 116 9.68 -8.35 -0.99
CA SER A 116 8.33 -7.77 -1.15
C SER A 116 8.32 -6.26 -0.90
N ILE A 117 9.01 -5.79 0.15
CA ILE A 117 9.15 -4.36 0.44
C ILE A 117 9.84 -3.65 -0.73
N VAL A 118 10.95 -4.20 -1.24
CA VAL A 118 11.67 -3.61 -2.38
C VAL A 118 10.78 -3.55 -3.62
N LEU A 119 10.04 -4.62 -3.94
CA LEU A 119 9.12 -4.64 -5.09
C LEU A 119 8.02 -3.58 -4.96
N ILE A 120 7.44 -3.43 -3.76
CA ILE A 120 6.44 -2.39 -3.48
C ILE A 120 7.04 -1.00 -3.68
N LEU A 121 8.23 -0.72 -3.14
CA LEU A 121 8.91 0.57 -3.32
C LEU A 121 9.23 0.84 -4.80
N LEU A 122 9.70 -0.18 -5.53
CA LEU A 122 9.98 -0.08 -6.96
C LEU A 122 8.71 0.22 -7.78
N SER A 123 7.58 -0.43 -7.47
CA SER A 123 6.30 -0.15 -8.13
C SER A 123 5.77 1.27 -7.87
N ALA A 124 6.17 1.89 -6.76
CA ALA A 124 5.81 3.26 -6.42
C ALA A 124 6.57 4.29 -7.28
N LEU A 125 7.68 3.89 -7.92
CA LEU A 125 8.47 4.77 -8.76
C LEU A 125 7.80 5.01 -10.12
N PRO A 126 7.99 6.19 -10.73
CA PRO A 126 7.40 6.55 -12.02
C PRO A 126 8.14 5.93 -13.24
N PHE A 127 9.00 4.94 -13.04
CA PHE A 127 9.83 4.36 -14.10
C PHE A 127 9.10 3.22 -14.84
N ALA A 128 8.75 3.46 -16.11
CA ALA A 128 8.03 2.48 -16.94
C ALA A 128 8.77 1.14 -17.11
N GLY A 129 10.10 1.16 -17.25
CA GLY A 129 10.91 -0.05 -17.42
C GLY A 129 10.89 -0.97 -16.19
N VAL A 130 10.78 -0.41 -14.99
CA VAL A 130 10.68 -1.16 -13.73
C VAL A 130 9.32 -1.85 -13.64
N ARG A 131 8.24 -1.15 -13.99
CA ARG A 131 6.88 -1.73 -14.02
C ARG A 131 6.79 -2.87 -15.02
N ALA A 132 7.31 -2.68 -16.23
CA ALA A 132 7.34 -3.74 -17.25
C ALA A 132 8.11 -4.99 -16.79
N ALA A 133 9.22 -4.82 -16.05
CA ALA A 133 9.99 -5.94 -15.50
C ALA A 133 9.24 -6.69 -14.38
N ILE A 134 8.47 -5.96 -13.55
CA ILE A 134 7.65 -6.56 -12.48
C ILE A 134 6.45 -7.31 -13.07
N ASP A 135 5.73 -6.69 -14.00
CA ASP A 135 4.51 -7.27 -14.61
C ASP A 135 4.85 -8.51 -15.47
N GLY A 136 6.02 -8.52 -16.10
CA GLY A 136 6.52 -9.67 -16.86
C GLY A 136 7.00 -10.83 -15.98
N SER A 137 7.09 -10.65 -14.66
CA SER A 137 7.65 -11.64 -13.74
C SER A 137 6.58 -12.41 -12.98
N THR A 138 6.57 -13.72 -13.20
CA THR A 138 5.66 -14.65 -12.50
C THR A 138 5.91 -14.68 -11.00
N VAL A 139 7.17 -14.63 -10.57
CA VAL A 139 7.55 -14.66 -9.15
C VAL A 139 7.23 -13.34 -8.48
N ALA A 140 7.52 -12.19 -9.12
CA ALA A 140 7.20 -10.89 -8.56
C ALA A 140 5.69 -10.68 -8.43
N SER A 141 4.93 -11.02 -9.48
CA SER A 141 3.46 -10.98 -9.45
C SER A 141 2.88 -11.92 -8.40
N GLY A 142 3.45 -13.12 -8.25
CA GLY A 142 3.06 -14.06 -7.21
C GLY A 142 3.29 -13.52 -5.79
N LEU A 143 4.48 -12.95 -5.52
CA LEU A 143 4.79 -12.30 -4.24
C LEU A 143 3.85 -11.12 -3.95
N LEU A 144 3.62 -10.25 -4.94
CA LEU A 144 2.74 -9.10 -4.81
C LEU A 144 1.27 -9.50 -4.63
N SER A 145 0.85 -10.65 -5.18
CA SER A 145 -0.49 -11.20 -5.00
C SER A 145 -0.74 -11.78 -3.60
N ILE A 146 0.32 -12.17 -2.89
CA ILE A 146 0.25 -12.63 -1.49
C ILE A 146 0.17 -11.44 -0.51
N ALA A 147 0.64 -10.27 -0.92
CA ALA A 147 0.58 -9.07 -0.12
C ALA A 147 -0.86 -8.72 0.34
N PRO A 148 -1.90 -8.63 -0.52
CA PRO A 148 -3.26 -8.31 -0.07
C PRO A 148 -3.88 -9.31 0.90
N THR A 149 -3.52 -10.61 0.84
CA THR A 149 -3.98 -11.61 1.81
C THR A 149 -3.29 -11.46 3.16
N PHE A 150 -2.00 -11.12 3.17
CA PHE A 150 -1.28 -10.78 4.40
C PHE A 150 -1.79 -9.46 5.00
N TYR A 151 -2.03 -8.44 4.17
CA TYR A 151 -2.65 -7.18 4.58
C TYR A 151 -4.02 -7.43 5.19
N ALA A 152 -4.90 -8.22 4.56
CA ALA A 152 -6.22 -8.55 5.11
C ALA A 152 -6.16 -9.32 6.45
N ARG A 153 -5.03 -9.97 6.77
CA ARG A 153 -4.80 -10.62 8.06
C ARG A 153 -4.26 -9.64 9.11
N ILE A 154 -3.28 -8.82 8.72
CA ILE A 154 -2.67 -7.78 9.54
C ILE A 154 -3.69 -6.69 9.88
N GLU A 155 -4.55 -6.29 8.94
CA GLU A 155 -5.60 -5.28 9.08
C GLU A 155 -6.66 -5.65 10.15
N ARG A 156 -6.79 -6.93 10.53
CA ARG A 156 -7.61 -7.35 11.69
C ARG A 156 -7.02 -6.96 13.04
N SER A 157 -5.71 -6.76 13.08
CA SER A 157 -4.95 -6.43 14.29
C SER A 157 -4.50 -4.96 14.32
N LEU A 158 -4.71 -4.21 13.23
CA LEU A 158 -4.37 -2.80 13.14
C LEU A 158 -5.55 -1.94 13.63
N PRO A 159 -5.28 -0.95 14.51
CA PRO A 159 -6.30 -0.01 14.95
C PRO A 159 -6.68 0.98 13.81
N ALA A 160 -7.84 1.61 13.91
CA ALA A 160 -8.50 2.35 12.81
C ALA A 160 -7.72 3.57 12.27
N ASP A 161 -6.67 3.97 12.98
CA ASP A 161 -5.78 5.12 12.78
C ASP A 161 -4.61 4.86 11.81
N VAL A 162 -4.44 3.61 11.35
CA VAL A 162 -3.43 3.30 10.33
C VAL A 162 -3.96 3.62 8.93
N PRO A 163 -3.29 4.50 8.16
CA PRO A 163 -3.72 4.85 6.81
C PRO A 163 -3.74 3.60 5.92
N ARG A 164 -4.87 3.38 5.24
CA ARG A 164 -5.03 2.23 4.35
C ARG A 164 -4.30 2.47 3.04
N LEU A 165 -3.52 1.48 2.61
CA LEU A 165 -3.00 1.45 1.26
C LEU A 165 -4.16 1.27 0.28
N MET A 166 -4.54 2.35 -0.40
CA MET A 166 -5.31 2.25 -1.64
C MET A 166 -4.34 2.14 -2.80
N ILE A 167 -4.30 0.95 -3.42
CA ILE A 167 -3.57 0.71 -4.66
C ILE A 167 -4.45 1.25 -5.79
N SER A 168 -4.18 2.48 -6.24
CA SER A 168 -4.77 3.06 -7.46
C SER A 168 -3.83 2.79 -8.65
N PRO A 169 -4.34 2.55 -9.88
CA PRO A 169 -3.50 2.34 -11.07
C PRO A 169 -2.49 3.47 -11.34
N GLU A 170 -2.68 4.70 -10.86
CA GLU A 170 -1.68 5.78 -10.97
C GLU A 170 -0.64 5.86 -9.82
N GLY A 171 -0.64 4.95 -8.83
CA GLY A 171 0.39 4.88 -7.79
C GLY A 171 -0.12 4.85 -6.34
N ILE A 172 0.83 4.74 -5.39
CA ILE A 172 0.56 4.65 -3.95
C ILE A 172 0.40 6.07 -3.37
N ARG A 173 -0.84 6.52 -3.12
CA ARG A 173 -1.09 7.72 -2.30
C ARG A 173 -1.55 7.32 -0.90
N LEU A 174 -0.66 7.39 0.08
CA LEU A 174 -1.01 7.26 1.50
C LEU A 174 -1.69 8.56 1.93
N ARG A 175 -3.03 8.56 2.00
CA ARG A 175 -3.80 9.72 2.47
C ARG A 175 -4.71 9.26 3.60
N ARG A 176 -4.52 9.82 4.80
CA ARG A 176 -5.44 9.62 5.92
C ARG A 176 -6.71 10.41 5.62
N ILE A 177 -7.75 9.74 5.13
CA ILE A 177 -9.02 10.35 4.76
C ILE A 177 -9.96 10.30 5.97
N ASP A 178 -10.38 11.46 6.46
CA ASP A 178 -11.49 11.55 7.40
C ASP A 178 -12.81 11.42 6.62
N PHE A 179 -13.37 10.21 6.58
CA PHE A 179 -14.62 9.95 5.88
C PHE A 179 -15.83 10.66 6.52
N SER A 180 -15.75 11.07 7.78
CA SER A 180 -16.84 11.78 8.43
C SER A 180 -17.07 13.17 7.82
N SER A 181 -16.03 13.79 7.26
CA SER A 181 -16.11 15.09 6.58
C SER A 181 -16.89 15.03 5.25
N LEU A 182 -17.18 13.83 4.74
CA LEU A 182 -17.99 13.62 3.54
C LEU A 182 -19.49 13.45 3.86
N ASP A 183 -19.89 13.53 5.13
CA ASP A 183 -21.31 13.57 5.47
C ASP A 183 -21.99 14.78 4.81
N GLY A 184 -23.14 14.55 4.16
CA GLY A 184 -23.82 15.57 3.38
C GLY A 184 -23.26 15.81 1.97
N ALA A 185 -22.22 15.08 1.54
CA ALA A 185 -21.66 15.20 0.18
C ALA A 185 -22.72 14.90 -0.90
N LYS A 186 -22.55 15.48 -2.09
CA LYS A 186 -23.52 15.35 -3.19
C LYS A 186 -23.30 14.05 -3.94
N CYS A 187 -24.34 13.23 -4.03
CA CYS A 187 -24.36 12.00 -4.81
C CYS A 187 -24.24 12.31 -6.30
N VAL A 188 -23.29 11.66 -6.98
CA VAL A 188 -23.04 11.82 -8.43
C VAL A 188 -24.26 11.42 -9.25
N ALA A 189 -25.06 10.46 -8.76
CA ALA A 189 -26.18 9.90 -9.50
C ALA A 189 -27.48 10.73 -9.48
N CYS A 190 -27.69 11.58 -8.49
CA CYS A 190 -28.97 12.29 -8.33
C CYS A 190 -28.86 13.71 -7.74
N GLY A 191 -27.64 14.15 -7.43
CA GLY A 191 -27.35 15.42 -6.74
C GLY A 191 -27.82 15.50 -5.28
N GLY A 192 -28.49 14.48 -4.76
CA GLY A 192 -28.95 14.41 -3.36
C GLY A 192 -27.81 14.28 -2.37
N ARG A 193 -28.03 14.67 -1.10
CA ARG A 193 -27.03 14.51 -0.04
C ARG A 193 -26.90 13.06 0.40
N VAL A 194 -25.68 12.63 0.71
CA VAL A 194 -25.42 11.33 1.32
C VAL A 194 -25.29 11.45 2.83
N ARG A 195 -25.61 10.38 3.55
CA ARG A 195 -25.40 10.23 4.97
C ARG A 195 -24.28 9.23 5.23
N PHE A 196 -23.30 9.60 6.04
CA PHE A 196 -22.29 8.69 6.56
C PHE A 196 -22.92 7.82 7.65
N THR A 197 -22.92 6.51 7.42
CA THR A 197 -23.49 5.51 8.35
C THR A 197 -22.43 4.86 9.24
N GLY A 198 -21.19 5.34 9.16
CA GLY A 198 -20.05 4.80 9.89
C GLY A 198 -19.22 3.82 9.07
N ILE A 199 -18.28 3.18 9.76
CA ILE A 199 -17.39 2.18 9.20
C ILE A 199 -18.02 0.80 9.41
N VAL A 200 -18.27 0.09 8.32
CA VAL A 200 -18.93 -1.22 8.33
C VAL A 200 -17.95 -2.30 7.86
N ARG A 201 -17.90 -3.40 8.59
CA ARG A 201 -17.09 -4.56 8.20
C ARG A 201 -17.71 -5.26 6.99
N LYS A 202 -16.98 -5.32 5.88
CA LYS A 202 -17.38 -6.03 4.66
C LYS A 202 -16.30 -7.03 4.27
N GLY A 203 -16.59 -8.32 4.49
CA GLY A 203 -15.59 -9.39 4.36
C GLY A 203 -14.44 -9.20 5.35
N TYR A 204 -13.24 -8.94 4.82
CA TYR A 204 -12.03 -8.74 5.61
C TYR A 204 -11.64 -7.27 5.83
N ALA A 205 -12.36 -6.32 5.22
CA ALA A 205 -12.03 -4.89 5.29
C ALA A 205 -13.11 -4.08 6.05
N ASN A 206 -12.69 -3.02 6.74
CA ASN A 206 -13.57 -2.11 7.49
C ASN A 206 -13.96 -0.90 6.63
N VAL A 207 -14.86 -1.01 5.68
CA VAL A 207 -15.10 0.04 4.68
C VAL A 207 -16.08 1.12 5.17
N PRO A 208 -15.86 2.41 4.86
CA PRO A 208 -16.86 3.44 5.14
C PRO A 208 -18.14 3.14 4.34
N LYS A 209 -19.29 3.48 4.90
CA LYS A 209 -20.58 3.32 4.23
C LYS A 209 -21.35 4.62 4.21
N PHE A 210 -21.67 5.07 3.00
CA PHE A 210 -22.53 6.21 2.73
C PHE A 210 -23.81 5.73 2.07
N VAL A 211 -24.93 6.34 2.44
CA VAL A 211 -26.24 6.08 1.83
C VAL A 211 -26.83 7.39 1.33
N CYS A 212 -27.23 7.46 0.07
CA CYS A 212 -27.88 8.64 -0.48
C CYS A 212 -29.32 8.75 0.03
N SER A 213 -29.66 9.85 0.69
CA SER A 213 -31.01 10.09 1.23
C SER A 213 -32.08 10.28 0.14
N ARG A 214 -31.67 10.53 -1.11
CA ARG A 214 -32.59 10.75 -2.25
C ARG A 214 -32.83 9.49 -3.07
N CYS A 215 -31.76 8.81 -3.50
CA CYS A 215 -31.87 7.67 -4.43
C CYS A 215 -31.53 6.31 -3.79
N GLY A 216 -31.24 6.28 -2.49
CA GLY A 216 -30.93 5.05 -1.74
C GLY A 216 -29.59 4.40 -2.07
N ARG A 217 -28.82 4.96 -3.01
CA ARG A 217 -27.54 4.38 -3.43
C ARG A 217 -26.54 4.31 -2.29
N THR A 218 -25.76 3.24 -2.28
CA THR A 218 -24.71 3.03 -1.28
C THR A 218 -23.33 3.14 -1.91
N SER A 219 -22.37 3.71 -1.20
CA SER A 219 -20.97 3.78 -1.64
C SER A 219 -20.03 3.92 -0.45
N ASP A 220 -18.74 3.79 -0.70
CA ASP A 220 -17.64 4.08 0.24
C ASP A 220 -17.19 5.55 0.17
N GLY A 221 -17.99 6.41 -0.49
CA GLY A 221 -17.68 7.82 -0.75
C GLY A 221 -17.34 8.08 -2.22
N CYS A 222 -16.95 7.04 -2.98
CA CYS A 222 -16.59 7.18 -4.40
C CYS A 222 -17.74 7.63 -5.30
N GLN A 223 -19.00 7.44 -4.91
CA GLN A 223 -20.16 7.91 -5.70
C GLN A 223 -20.65 9.30 -5.28
N THR A 224 -19.78 10.12 -4.69
CA THR A 224 -20.07 11.53 -4.35
C THR A 224 -19.09 12.46 -5.06
N TYR A 225 -19.50 13.69 -5.39
CA TYR A 225 -18.61 14.65 -6.05
C TYR A 225 -17.39 14.96 -5.18
N GLN A 226 -17.62 15.31 -3.91
CA GLN A 226 -16.55 15.61 -2.95
C GLN A 226 -15.68 14.38 -2.67
N GLY A 227 -16.29 13.22 -2.45
CA GLY A 227 -15.55 11.99 -2.17
C GLY A 227 -14.72 11.52 -3.36
N PHE A 228 -15.21 11.67 -4.59
CA PHE A 228 -14.43 11.30 -5.78
C PHE A 228 -13.15 12.16 -5.90
N HIS A 229 -13.26 13.48 -5.70
CA HIS A 229 -12.10 14.37 -5.63
C HIS A 229 -11.15 14.02 -4.46
N LEU A 230 -11.69 13.66 -3.30
CA LEU A 230 -10.88 13.33 -2.12
C LEU A 230 -10.12 12.01 -2.28
N ILE A 231 -10.79 10.99 -2.83
CA ILE A 231 -10.29 9.62 -2.96
C ILE A 231 -9.36 9.49 -4.17
N TYR A 232 -9.77 9.98 -5.33
CA TYR A 232 -9.04 9.79 -6.59
C TYR A 232 -8.20 11.02 -6.97
N GLY A 233 -8.45 12.20 -6.41
CA GLY A 233 -7.77 13.44 -6.82
C GLY A 233 -8.25 13.98 -8.17
N GLU A 234 -9.31 13.40 -8.73
CA GLU A 234 -9.83 13.71 -10.06
C GLU A 234 -11.27 14.23 -9.99
N CYS A 235 -11.75 14.82 -11.09
CA CYS A 235 -13.16 15.18 -11.22
C CYS A 235 -13.98 14.02 -11.82
N PRO A 236 -15.09 13.59 -11.19
CA PRO A 236 -15.95 12.54 -11.76
C PRO A 236 -16.60 12.98 -13.09
N VAL A 237 -16.79 14.29 -13.29
CA VAL A 237 -17.34 14.84 -14.53
C VAL A 237 -16.37 14.73 -15.68
N GLU A 238 -15.09 15.04 -15.46
CA GLU A 238 -14.04 14.96 -16.48
C GLU A 238 -13.81 13.50 -16.89
N ARG A 239 -13.73 12.59 -15.91
CA ARG A 239 -13.58 11.16 -16.19
C ARG A 239 -14.77 10.60 -16.96
N ALA A 240 -15.98 11.05 -16.66
CA ALA A 240 -17.15 10.68 -17.44
C ALA A 240 -17.10 11.17 -18.90
N ARG A 241 -16.39 12.28 -19.22
CA ARG A 241 -16.15 12.71 -20.61
C ARG A 241 -15.25 11.73 -21.36
N GLU A 242 -14.29 11.13 -20.67
CA GLU A 242 -13.38 10.10 -21.19
C GLU A 242 -14.04 8.70 -21.28
N GLY A 243 -15.35 8.61 -21.02
CA GLY A 243 -16.10 7.36 -21.08
C GLY A 243 -16.02 6.51 -19.82
N PHE A 244 -15.39 7.01 -18.74
CA PHE A 244 -15.36 6.32 -17.46
C PHE A 244 -16.77 6.21 -16.85
N ARG A 245 -17.09 5.03 -16.34
CA ARG A 245 -18.38 4.74 -15.70
C ARG A 245 -18.14 4.39 -14.23
N ILE A 246 -18.87 5.04 -13.33
CA ILE A 246 -18.67 4.88 -11.89
C ILE A 246 -19.66 3.83 -11.37
N ASP A 247 -19.16 2.73 -10.82
CA ASP A 247 -19.91 1.88 -9.89
C ASP A 247 -19.00 1.48 -8.72
N CYS A 248 -19.54 1.56 -7.50
CA CYS A 248 -18.77 1.23 -6.32
C CYS A 248 -18.64 -0.29 -6.23
N LYS A 249 -17.43 -0.82 -6.49
CA LYS A 249 -17.17 -2.26 -6.36
C LYS A 249 -17.42 -2.76 -4.94
N VAL A 250 -17.09 -1.94 -3.95
CA VAL A 250 -17.27 -2.29 -2.53
C VAL A 250 -18.74 -2.34 -2.17
N TRP A 251 -19.56 -1.40 -2.61
CA TRP A 251 -20.99 -1.33 -2.37
C TRP A 251 -21.74 -1.30 -3.71
N PRO A 252 -21.91 -2.47 -4.36
CA PRO A 252 -22.47 -2.53 -5.71
C PRO A 252 -23.93 -2.06 -5.71
N ASN A 253 -24.29 -1.28 -6.72
CA ASN A 253 -25.67 -0.84 -6.94
C ASN A 253 -26.27 -1.43 -8.23
N ASN A 254 -25.55 -2.35 -8.88
CA ASN A 254 -25.92 -3.06 -10.11
C ASN A 254 -26.27 -2.14 -11.30
N ARG A 255 -25.76 -0.90 -11.32
CA ARG A 255 -25.95 0.03 -12.43
C ARG A 255 -24.89 1.12 -12.38
N PHE A 256 -24.31 1.45 -13.53
CA PHE A 256 -23.34 2.55 -13.63
C PHE A 256 -23.98 3.92 -13.38
N VAL A 257 -23.14 4.86 -12.93
CA VAL A 257 -23.51 6.25 -12.69
C VAL A 257 -22.75 7.17 -13.63
N LEU A 258 -23.48 8.15 -14.17
CA LEU A 258 -22.93 9.34 -14.79
C LEU A 258 -23.27 10.56 -13.93
N PRO A 259 -22.36 11.53 -13.81
CA PRO A 259 -22.61 12.79 -13.10
C PRO A 259 -23.82 13.53 -13.67
N GLN A 260 -24.61 14.15 -12.78
CA GLN A 260 -25.73 15.01 -13.16
C GLN A 260 -25.37 16.49 -13.00
N GLY A 261 -25.22 17.18 -14.12
CA GLY A 261 -24.94 18.62 -14.12
C GLY A 261 -23.48 18.99 -13.74
N PRO A 262 -23.22 20.27 -13.43
CA PRO A 262 -21.87 20.74 -13.12
C PRO A 262 -21.35 20.14 -11.81
N CYS A 263 -20.03 19.91 -11.77
CA CYS A 263 -19.34 19.50 -10.55
C CYS A 263 -19.43 20.63 -9.52
N PRO A 264 -19.95 20.39 -8.31
CA PRO A 264 -20.02 21.38 -7.24
C PRO A 264 -18.65 21.70 -6.62
N VAL A 265 -17.60 20.94 -6.93
CA VAL A 265 -16.25 21.10 -6.38
C VAL A 265 -15.38 21.99 -7.28
N CYS A 266 -15.39 21.73 -8.59
CA CYS A 266 -14.53 22.43 -9.55
C CYS A 266 -15.27 23.11 -10.73
N GLY A 267 -16.61 23.01 -10.79
CA GLY A 267 -17.42 23.63 -11.85
C GLY A 267 -17.45 22.89 -13.19
N ALA A 268 -16.70 21.79 -13.35
CA ALA A 268 -16.66 21.02 -14.60
C ALA A 268 -18.06 20.55 -15.05
N THR A 269 -18.39 20.69 -16.34
CA THR A 269 -19.68 20.30 -16.92
C THR A 269 -19.55 19.12 -17.88
N LEU A 270 -20.55 18.25 -17.99
CA LEU A 270 -20.58 17.31 -19.12
C LEU A 270 -20.88 18.12 -20.38
N GLY A 271 -19.89 18.32 -21.25
CA GLY A 271 -20.11 18.98 -22.54
C GLY A 271 -21.21 18.25 -23.32
N ARG A 272 -22.02 18.98 -24.10
CA ARG A 272 -23.02 18.35 -24.98
C ARG A 272 -22.29 17.37 -25.91
N ARG A 273 -22.62 16.07 -25.84
CA ARG A 273 -22.30 15.15 -26.93
C ARG A 273 -22.99 15.70 -28.18
N THR A 274 -22.25 16.28 -29.11
CA THR A 274 -22.68 16.31 -30.50
C THR A 274 -22.84 14.86 -30.91
N ARG A 275 -24.09 14.42 -31.11
CA ARG A 275 -24.36 13.18 -31.81
C ARG A 275 -23.85 13.37 -33.24
N SER A 276 -22.76 12.73 -33.58
CA SER A 276 -22.37 12.42 -34.96
C SER A 276 -22.37 10.90 -35.09
#